data_AF-A0A653N0N5-F1
#
_entry.id   AF-A0A653N0N5-F1
#
_cell.length_a   1.000
_cell.length_b   1.000
_cell.length_c   1.000
_cell.angle_alpha   90.00
_cell.angle_beta   90.00
_cell.angle_gamma   90.00
#
_symmetry.space_group_name_H-M   'P 1'
#
loop_
_entity.id
_entity.type
_entity.pdbx_description
1 polymer ?
#
loop_
_entity_poly.entity_id
_entity_poly.type
_entity_poly.pdbx_seq_one_letter_code
_entity_poly.pdbx_strand_id
1 'polypeptide(L)'
;MTDHLLAPNTVLQGADVALADNPLAPEDVVSGSPRSGIVTLAAVGDTEVGVWELGVGVVQDTEIDEVFVVLSGEATVDFADGTPSLELRAGSIGRLAAGARTTWTVRETLRKVYVA
;
A
#
# COMPACT_ATOMS: atom_id res chain seq x y z
N MET A 1 1.83 17.40 18.45
CA MET A 1 3.04 16.75 17.91
C MET A 1 2.65 15.30 17.72
N THR A 2 2.47 14.86 16.49
CA THR A 2 2.09 13.47 16.20
C THR A 2 3.30 12.61 16.56
N ASP A 3 3.12 11.63 17.45
CA ASP A 3 4.20 10.74 17.85
C ASP A 3 4.42 9.73 16.71
N HIS A 4 5.48 9.93 15.94
CA HIS A 4 5.84 9.08 14.81
C HIS A 4 6.57 7.82 15.31
N LEU A 5 6.21 6.65 14.78
CA LEU A 5 6.81 5.37 15.20
C LEU A 5 8.30 5.26 14.85
N LEU A 6 8.78 6.01 13.86
CA LEU A 6 10.18 6.04 13.43
C LEU A 6 10.79 7.41 13.72
N ALA A 7 11.49 7.50 14.86
CA ALA A 7 12.17 8.70 15.31
C ALA A 7 13.48 8.97 14.52
N PRO A 8 14.01 10.21 14.51
CA PRO A 8 15.30 10.52 13.89
C PRO A 8 16.43 9.60 14.39
N ASN A 9 17.27 9.13 13.46
CA ASN A 9 18.40 8.24 13.74
C ASN A 9 18.03 6.88 14.36
N THR A 10 16.83 6.38 14.08
CA THR A 10 16.39 5.03 14.49
C THR A 10 16.08 4.14 13.28
N VAL A 11 15.92 2.84 13.52
CA VAL A 11 15.60 1.85 12.50
C VAL A 11 14.53 0.89 13.01
N LEU A 12 13.66 0.46 12.11
CA LEU A 12 12.70 -0.63 12.33
C LEU A 12 12.66 -1.54 11.10
N GLN A 13 12.16 -2.76 11.27
CA GLN A 13 11.90 -3.67 10.16
C GLN A 13 10.50 -3.41 9.60
N GLY A 14 10.41 -2.74 8.45
CA GLY A 14 9.11 -2.44 7.82
C GLY A 14 8.33 -3.71 7.47
N ALA A 15 9.03 -4.81 7.21
CA ALA A 15 8.44 -6.12 6.98
C ALA A 15 7.73 -6.68 8.23
N ASP A 16 8.11 -6.25 9.43
CA ASP A 16 7.63 -6.84 10.70
C ASP A 16 6.77 -5.86 11.52
N VAL A 17 6.56 -4.63 11.03
CA VAL A 17 5.76 -3.66 11.77
C VAL A 17 4.32 -4.17 11.93
N ALA A 18 3.80 -4.05 13.14
CA ALA A 18 2.41 -4.39 13.44
C ALA A 18 1.49 -3.36 12.81
N LEU A 19 0.49 -3.85 12.08
CA LEU A 19 -0.56 -3.02 11.48
C LEU A 19 -1.88 -3.32 12.18
N ALA A 20 -2.60 -2.27 12.56
CA ALA A 20 -3.97 -2.43 13.00
C ALA A 20 -4.85 -2.86 11.82
N ASP A 21 -5.85 -3.69 12.10
CA ASP A 21 -6.85 -4.10 11.11
C ASP A 21 -7.60 -2.84 10.63
N ASN A 22 -7.55 -2.60 9.32
CA ASN A 22 -8.25 -1.52 8.66
C ASN A 22 -9.27 -2.14 7.70
N PRO A 23 -10.54 -2.27 8.10
CA PRO A 23 -11.54 -2.94 7.27
C PRO A 23 -11.81 -2.14 6.01
N LEU A 24 -11.84 -2.83 4.87
CA LEU A 24 -12.22 -2.26 3.58
C LEU A 24 -13.73 -2.06 3.52
N ALA A 25 -14.18 -1.05 2.77
CA ALA A 25 -15.59 -0.89 2.48
C ALA A 25 -16.08 -2.07 1.61
N PRO A 26 -17.24 -2.68 1.91
CA PRO A 26 -17.72 -3.83 1.15
C PRO A 26 -17.85 -3.60 -0.36
N GLU A 27 -18.18 -2.37 -0.76
CA GLU A 27 -18.30 -1.94 -2.16
C GLU A 27 -16.96 -1.92 -2.92
N ASP A 28 -15.85 -1.78 -2.20
CA ASP A 28 -14.50 -1.75 -2.79
C ASP A 28 -13.96 -3.18 -2.97
N VAL A 29 -14.55 -4.19 -2.31
CA VAL A 29 -14.13 -5.59 -2.42
C VAL A 29 -14.86 -6.26 -3.59
N VAL A 30 -14.13 -6.56 -4.65
CA VAL A 30 -14.66 -7.27 -5.83
C VAL A 30 -14.74 -8.77 -5.58
N SER A 31 -13.71 -9.36 -4.93
CA SER A 31 -13.73 -10.77 -4.55
C SER A 31 -12.79 -11.11 -3.40
N GLY A 32 -13.09 -12.20 -2.70
CA GLY A 32 -12.30 -12.69 -1.56
C GLY A 32 -12.74 -12.06 -0.25
N SER A 33 -11.83 -12.06 0.73
CA SER A 33 -12.04 -11.41 2.04
C SER A 33 -10.73 -10.77 2.50
N PRO A 34 -10.14 -9.87 1.68
CA PRO A 34 -8.87 -9.24 1.99
C PRO A 34 -8.99 -8.39 3.25
N ARG A 35 -7.91 -8.37 4.03
CA ARG A 35 -7.71 -7.44 5.14
C ARG A 35 -6.70 -6.40 4.72
N SER A 36 -6.89 -5.17 5.14
CA SER A 36 -5.90 -4.11 4.94
C SER A 36 -5.33 -3.64 6.28
N GLY A 37 -4.16 -3.05 6.23
CA GLY A 37 -3.54 -2.41 7.38
C GLY A 37 -2.64 -1.28 6.90
N ILE A 38 -2.56 -0.20 7.67
CA ILE A 38 -1.70 0.93 7.37
C ILE A 38 -1.16 1.53 8.67
N VAL A 39 0.08 2.00 8.62
CA VAL A 39 0.66 2.78 9.70
C VAL A 39 1.62 3.84 9.13
N THR A 40 1.44 5.08 9.56
CA THR A 40 2.40 6.16 9.27
C THR A 40 3.59 6.00 10.21
N LEU A 41 4.79 5.87 9.64
CA LEU A 41 6.02 5.68 10.39
C LEU A 41 6.69 7.02 10.72
N ALA A 42 6.77 7.93 9.76
CA ALA A 42 7.43 9.22 9.88
C ALA A 42 6.86 10.23 8.88
N ALA A 43 7.29 11.49 9.02
CA ALA A 43 7.19 12.50 7.98
C ALA A 43 8.57 13.09 7.70
N VAL A 44 8.89 13.32 6.43
CA VAL A 44 10.10 14.03 5.99
C VAL A 44 9.66 15.32 5.29
N GLY A 45 9.74 16.43 6.01
CA GLY A 45 9.02 17.64 5.59
C GLY A 45 7.51 17.39 5.67
N ASP A 46 6.80 17.66 4.57
CA ASP A 46 5.36 17.45 4.45
C ASP A 46 4.99 16.10 3.84
N THR A 47 5.97 15.24 3.55
CA THR A 47 5.76 13.92 2.93
C THR A 47 5.68 12.84 4.00
N GLU A 48 4.58 12.09 4.02
CA GLU A 48 4.40 10.95 4.91
C GLU A 48 5.11 9.72 4.37
N VAL A 49 5.69 8.95 5.29
CA VAL A 49 6.29 7.65 4.99
C VAL A 49 5.66 6.63 5.92
N GLY A 50 5.16 5.54 5.37
CA GLY A 50 4.53 4.50 6.17
C GLY A 50 4.60 3.13 5.53
N VAL A 51 3.98 2.16 6.20
CA VAL A 51 3.81 0.80 5.69
C VAL A 51 2.33 0.54 5.49
N TRP A 52 2.02 -0.11 4.38
CA TRP A 52 0.68 -0.56 4.03
C TRP A 52 0.73 -2.04 3.66
N GLU A 53 -0.35 -2.76 3.98
CA GLU A 53 -0.54 -4.16 3.63
C GLU A 53 -1.94 -4.40 3.11
N LEU A 54 -2.05 -5.32 2.15
CA LEU A 54 -3.31 -5.85 1.66
C LEU A 54 -3.22 -7.36 1.48
N GLY A 55 -4.18 -8.07 2.09
CA GLY A 55 -4.32 -9.52 1.99
C GLY A 55 -4.86 -9.98 0.64
N VAL A 56 -4.87 -11.30 0.43
CA VAL A 56 -5.32 -11.95 -0.79
C VAL A 56 -6.79 -11.61 -1.11
N GLY A 57 -7.05 -11.20 -2.35
CA GLY A 57 -8.36 -10.79 -2.83
C GLY A 57 -8.27 -9.84 -4.01
N VAL A 58 -9.42 -9.31 -4.43
CA VAL A 58 -9.51 -8.27 -5.46
C VAL A 58 -10.23 -7.06 -4.90
N VAL A 59 -9.59 -5.90 -4.97
CA VAL A 59 -10.07 -4.63 -4.41
C VAL A 59 -9.99 -3.52 -5.46
N GLN A 60 -10.94 -2.61 -5.47
CA GLN A 60 -10.92 -1.39 -6.27
C GLN A 60 -10.66 -0.18 -5.40
N ASP A 61 -9.97 0.82 -5.95
CA ASP A 61 -9.68 2.05 -5.21
C ASP A 61 -9.62 3.29 -6.13
N THR A 62 -9.58 4.46 -5.50
CA THR A 62 -9.14 5.72 -6.09
C THR A 62 -7.87 6.15 -5.39
N GLU A 63 -6.77 6.14 -6.13
CA GLU A 63 -5.44 6.36 -5.55
C GLU A 63 -5.21 7.82 -5.18
N ILE A 64 -4.30 8.03 -4.22
CA ILE A 64 -3.63 9.31 -3.99
C ILE A 64 -2.31 9.36 -4.79
N ASP A 65 -1.63 10.51 -4.78
CA ASP A 65 -0.27 10.56 -5.35
C ASP A 65 0.68 9.86 -4.36
N GLU A 66 1.31 8.78 -4.79
CA GLU A 66 2.26 8.06 -3.96
C GLU A 66 3.37 7.42 -4.79
N VAL A 67 4.55 7.30 -4.19
CA VAL A 67 5.60 6.37 -4.61
C VAL A 67 5.69 5.27 -3.58
N PHE A 68 5.86 4.02 -4.02
CA PHE A 68 5.97 2.90 -3.11
C PHE A 68 7.08 1.92 -3.48
N VAL A 69 7.52 1.16 -2.48
CA VAL A 69 8.45 0.04 -2.64
C VAL A 69 7.83 -1.21 -2.01
N VAL A 70 7.69 -2.28 -2.80
CA VAL A 70 7.14 -3.56 -2.33
C VAL A 70 8.22 -4.32 -1.54
N LEU A 71 7.88 -4.67 -0.30
CA LEU A 71 8.73 -5.46 0.60
C LEU A 71 8.51 -6.97 0.39
N SER A 72 7.26 -7.39 0.21
CA SER A 72 6.88 -8.80 0.04
C SER A 72 5.51 -8.94 -0.64
N GLY A 73 5.21 -10.16 -1.08
CA GLY A 73 3.94 -10.52 -1.71
C GLY A 73 3.95 -10.36 -3.22
N GLU A 74 2.78 -10.58 -3.82
CA GLU A 74 2.57 -10.57 -5.26
C GLU A 74 1.18 -10.03 -5.59
N ALA A 75 1.13 -9.04 -6.49
CA ALA A 75 -0.12 -8.46 -6.96
C ALA A 75 0.00 -7.90 -8.37
N THR A 76 -1.14 -7.68 -9.02
CA THR A 76 -1.25 -6.87 -10.23
C THR A 76 -2.12 -5.67 -9.96
N VAL A 77 -1.77 -4.50 -10.51
CA VAL A 77 -2.60 -3.29 -10.48
C VAL A 77 -3.03 -2.94 -11.89
N ASP A 78 -4.32 -3.05 -12.15
CA ASP A 78 -4.95 -2.65 -13.41
C ASP A 78 -5.51 -1.24 -13.29
N PHE A 79 -5.45 -0.46 -14.38
CA PHE A 79 -5.97 0.91 -14.42
C PHE A 79 -7.21 1.01 -15.32
N ALA A 80 -8.23 1.71 -14.84
CA ALA A 80 -9.48 1.87 -15.58
C ALA A 80 -9.33 2.71 -16.87
N ASP A 81 -8.26 3.51 -16.99
CA ASP A 81 -7.98 4.35 -18.15
C ASP A 81 -7.24 3.61 -19.29
N GLY A 82 -6.93 2.32 -19.10
CA GLY A 82 -6.21 1.50 -20.07
C GLY A 82 -4.69 1.64 -20.02
N THR A 83 -4.14 2.35 -19.03
CA THR A 83 -2.69 2.34 -18.74
C THR A 83 -2.23 0.89 -18.51
N PRO A 84 -1.03 0.50 -18.99
CA PRO A 84 -0.51 -0.84 -18.77
C PRO A 84 -0.46 -1.21 -17.29
N SER A 85 -0.90 -2.42 -16.98
CA SER A 85 -0.93 -2.95 -15.62
C SER A 85 0.46 -3.02 -15.00
N LEU A 86 0.53 -2.85 -13.68
CA LEU A 86 1.76 -3.04 -12.91
C LEU A 86 1.81 -4.46 -12.36
N GLU A 87 2.92 -5.17 -12.60
CA GLU A 87 3.22 -6.44 -11.95
C GLU A 87 4.11 -6.20 -10.73
N LEU A 88 3.58 -6.53 -9.55
CA LEU A 88 4.20 -6.25 -8.27
C LEU A 88 4.75 -7.51 -7.63
N ARG A 89 5.99 -7.41 -7.15
CA ARG A 89 6.71 -8.40 -6.35
C ARG A 89 7.71 -7.69 -5.46
N ALA A 90 8.34 -8.40 -4.52
CA ALA A 90 9.41 -7.85 -3.69
C ALA A 90 10.48 -7.12 -4.55
N GLY A 91 10.78 -5.88 -4.18
CA GLY A 91 11.70 -5.00 -4.91
C GLY A 91 11.08 -4.17 -6.03
N SER A 92 9.80 -4.36 -6.36
CA SER A 92 9.08 -3.45 -7.26
C SER A 92 9.01 -2.05 -6.66
N ILE A 93 9.30 -1.03 -7.48
CA ILE A 93 9.11 0.39 -7.16
C ILE A 93 8.03 0.92 -8.10
N GLY A 94 6.97 1.47 -7.54
CA GLY A 94 5.81 1.97 -8.31
C GLY A 94 5.46 3.40 -7.94
N ARG A 95 4.66 4.03 -8.80
CA ARG A 95 4.02 5.31 -8.53
C ARG A 95 2.55 5.21 -8.94
N LEU A 96 1.67 5.73 -8.11
CA LEU A 96 0.26 5.94 -8.44
C LEU A 96 0.00 7.44 -8.44
N ALA A 97 -0.85 7.89 -9.36
CA ALA A 97 -1.23 9.28 -9.46
C ALA A 97 -2.55 9.51 -8.73
N ALA A 98 -2.66 10.67 -8.08
CA ALA A 98 -3.92 11.07 -7.45
C ALA A 98 -5.10 11.01 -8.44
N GLY A 99 -6.17 10.36 -8.03
CA GLY A 99 -7.39 10.16 -8.82
C GLY A 99 -7.35 8.96 -9.77
N ALA A 100 -6.23 8.23 -9.87
CA ALA A 100 -6.18 7.01 -10.66
C ALA A 100 -7.17 5.98 -10.12
N ARG A 101 -7.97 5.38 -11.00
CA ARG A 101 -8.93 4.32 -10.65
C ARG A 101 -8.29 2.96 -10.92
N THR A 102 -8.11 2.18 -9.88
CA THR A 102 -7.33 0.94 -9.93
C THR A 102 -8.18 -0.27 -9.56
N THR A 103 -7.75 -1.43 -10.02
CA THR A 103 -8.16 -2.73 -9.48
C THR A 103 -6.90 -3.50 -9.09
N TRP A 104 -6.79 -3.82 -7.80
CA TRP A 104 -5.71 -4.59 -7.23
C TRP A 104 -6.11 -6.06 -7.17
N THR A 105 -5.36 -6.93 -7.85
CA THR A 105 -5.48 -8.38 -7.71
C THR A 105 -4.30 -8.88 -6.89
N VAL A 106 -4.53 -9.21 -5.61
CA VAL A 106 -3.49 -9.68 -4.69
C VAL A 106 -3.52 -11.21 -4.61
N ARG A 107 -2.38 -11.84 -4.96
CA ARG A 107 -2.21 -13.30 -4.99
C ARG A 107 -1.45 -13.83 -3.79
N GLU A 108 -0.54 -13.04 -3.26
CA GLU A 108 0.12 -13.23 -1.97
C GLU A 108 0.08 -11.91 -1.21
N THR A 109 -0.19 -11.93 0.11
CA THR A 109 -0.33 -10.71 0.93
C THR A 109 0.78 -9.71 0.60
N LEU A 110 0.37 -8.57 0.05
CA LEU A 110 1.27 -7.55 -0.45
C LEU A 110 1.58 -6.56 0.66
N ARG A 111 2.87 -6.33 0.92
CA ARG A 111 3.34 -5.32 1.89
C ARG A 111 4.26 -4.33 1.19
N LYS A 112 4.01 -3.03 1.36
CA LYS A 112 4.79 -1.95 0.74
C LYS A 112 5.11 -0.84 1.74
N VAL A 113 6.23 -0.15 1.52
CA VAL A 113 6.47 1.19 2.07
C VAL A 113 5.88 2.19 1.08
N TYR A 114 5.09 3.15 1.57
CA TYR A 114 4.60 4.26 0.76
C TYR A 114 5.28 5.57 1.15
N VAL A 115 5.29 6.50 0.19
CA VAL A 115 5.77 7.88 0.29
C VAL A 115 4.71 8.74 -0.40
N ALA A 116 3.98 9.57 0.36
CA ALA A 116 2.80 10.30 -0.10
C ALA A 116 2.74 11.73 0.46
#